data_AF-A0A5K0XV90-F1
#
_entry.id   AF-A0A5K0XV90-F1
#
_cell.length_a   1.000
_cell.length_b   1.000
_cell.length_c   1.000
_cell.angle_alpha   90.00
_cell.angle_beta   90.00
_cell.angle_gamma   90.00
#
_symmetry.space_group_name_H-M   'P 1'
#
loop_
_entity.id
_entity.type
_entity.pdbx_description
1 polymer ?
#
loop_
_entity_poly.entity_id
_entity_poly.type
_entity_poly.pdbx_seq_one_letter_code
_entity_poly.pdbx_strand_id
1 'polypeptide(L)'
;QNGTIDGQGHVWWRKYRQKLLNHTRGPLIQIMWSTDIRISNITLQNSPFWTLHPFDCKNVNISGVTILAPVHDAPNTDGIDP
;
A
#
# COMPACT_ATOMS: atom_id res chain seq x y z
N GLN A 1 -6.42 18.43 8.84
CA GLN A 1 -5.32 17.73 8.14
C GLN A 1 -5.67 16.26 8.10
N ASN A 2 -5.60 15.61 6.94
CA ASN A 2 -5.78 14.16 6.85
C ASN A 2 -4.54 13.45 7.39
N GLY A 3 -4.74 12.33 8.09
CA GLY A 3 -3.62 11.49 8.53
C GLY A 3 -2.86 10.94 7.32
N THR A 4 -1.54 10.80 7.45
CA THR A 4 -0.68 10.22 6.40
C THR A 4 0.00 8.97 6.94
N ILE A 5 -0.03 7.90 6.15
CA ILE A 5 0.76 6.69 6.37
C ILE A 5 1.79 6.64 5.24
N ASP A 6 3.08 6.76 5.61
CA ASP A 6 4.21 6.74 4.67
C ASP A 6 5.00 5.43 4.81
N GLY A 7 5.05 4.67 3.72
CA GLY A 7 5.73 3.37 3.66
C GLY A 7 7.25 3.45 3.50
N GLN A 8 7.80 4.64 3.23
CA GLN A 8 9.23 4.87 2.99
C GLN A 8 9.85 3.89 1.97
N GLY A 9 9.09 3.60 0.90
CA GLY A 9 9.37 2.54 -0.08
C GLY A 9 10.70 2.65 -0.82
N HIS A 10 11.36 3.81 -0.82
CA HIS A 10 12.60 4.05 -1.57
C HIS A 10 13.70 3.01 -1.31
N VAL A 11 13.93 2.64 -0.03
CA VAL A 11 14.93 1.61 0.31
C VAL A 11 14.56 0.25 -0.28
N TRP A 12 13.27 -0.09 -0.26
CA TRP A 12 12.76 -1.36 -0.78
C TRP A 12 12.82 -1.44 -2.29
N TRP A 13 12.42 -0.37 -2.99
CA TRP A 13 12.47 -0.32 -4.46
C TRP A 13 13.91 -0.42 -4.98
N ARG A 14 14.87 0.25 -4.30
CA ARG A 14 16.29 0.14 -4.63
C ARG A 14 16.80 -1.30 -4.47
N LYS A 15 16.52 -1.93 -3.33
CA LYS A 15 16.93 -3.34 -3.07
C LYS A 15 16.28 -4.31 -4.06
N TYR A 16 15.02 -4.09 -4.44
CA TYR A 16 14.30 -4.91 -5.41
C TYR A 16 14.96 -4.87 -6.80
N ARG A 17 15.25 -3.67 -7.32
CA ARG A 17 15.96 -3.51 -8.61
C ARG A 17 17.35 -4.13 -8.60
N GLN A 18 18.04 -4.04 -7.46
CA GLN A 18 19.36 -4.64 -7.27
C GLN A 18 19.33 -6.15 -6.99
N LYS A 19 18.14 -6.78 -6.93
CA LYS A 19 17.95 -8.20 -6.61
C LYS A 19 18.58 -8.61 -5.27
N LEU A 20 18.54 -7.71 -4.27
CA LEU A 20 19.12 -7.90 -2.94
C LEU A 20 18.10 -8.41 -1.90
N LEU A 21 16.87 -8.70 -2.31
CA LEU A 21 15.81 -9.15 -1.42
C LEU A 21 15.69 -10.67 -1.49
N ASN A 22 15.68 -11.33 -0.33
CA ASN A 22 15.41 -12.77 -0.21
C ASN A 22 13.89 -13.07 -0.18
N HIS A 23 13.08 -12.05 0.08
CA HIS A 23 11.62 -12.15 0.18
C HIS A 23 10.95 -10.98 -0.55
N THR A 24 9.65 -11.10 -0.78
CA THR A 24 8.88 -10.00 -1.35
C THR A 24 8.82 -8.78 -0.42
N ARG A 25 8.44 -7.65 -0.98
CA ARG A 25 8.23 -6.38 -0.25
C ARG A 25 6.85 -6.41 0.40
N GLY A 26 6.75 -5.88 1.61
CA GLY A 26 5.47 -5.82 2.32
C GLY A 26 4.51 -4.79 1.71
N PRO A 27 3.19 -5.06 1.69
CA PRO A 27 2.18 -4.05 1.38
C PRO A 27 2.16 -2.94 2.45
N LEU A 28 1.70 -1.74 2.10
CA LEU A 28 1.58 -0.64 3.08
C LEU A 28 0.43 -0.91 4.07
N ILE A 29 -0.73 -1.30 3.56
CA ILE A 29 -1.87 -1.77 4.37
C ILE A 29 -2.35 -3.09 3.80
N GLN A 30 -2.38 -4.12 4.65
CA GLN A 30 -3.03 -5.39 4.35
C GLN A 30 -3.98 -5.75 5.48
N ILE A 31 -5.24 -5.98 5.12
CA ILE A 31 -6.28 -6.42 6.04
C ILE A 31 -6.79 -7.74 5.51
N MET A 32 -6.86 -8.76 6.36
CA MET A 32 -7.17 -10.12 5.92
C MET A 32 -8.33 -10.67 6.74
N TRP A 33 -9.20 -11.47 6.10
CA TRP A 33 -10.24 -12.27 6.78
C TRP A 33 -11.11 -11.46 7.75
N SER A 34 -11.51 -10.26 7.32
CA SER A 34 -12.13 -9.26 8.19
C SER A 34 -13.43 -8.75 7.59
N THR A 35 -14.37 -8.34 8.45
CA THR A 35 -15.69 -7.83 8.04
C THR A 35 -15.91 -6.43 8.61
N ASP A 36 -16.70 -5.60 7.92
CA ASP A 36 -17.12 -4.26 8.35
C ASP A 36 -15.96 -3.27 8.51
N ILE A 37 -15.13 -3.18 7.47
CA ILE A 37 -13.96 -2.31 7.44
C ILE A 37 -14.32 -0.96 6.83
N ARG A 38 -13.93 0.14 7.50
CA ARG A 38 -14.00 1.49 6.95
C ARG A 38 -12.62 2.13 6.90
N ILE A 39 -12.19 2.55 5.71
CA ILE A 39 -10.97 3.32 5.48
C ILE A 39 -11.37 4.65 4.85
N SER A 40 -11.14 5.76 5.55
CA SER A 40 -11.60 7.06 5.05
C SER A 40 -10.70 8.23 5.38
N ASN A 41 -10.60 9.18 4.44
CA ASN A 41 -9.96 10.49 4.62
C ASN A 41 -8.50 10.42 5.09
N ILE A 42 -7.72 9.51 4.48
CA ILE A 42 -6.28 9.34 4.75
C ILE A 42 -5.46 9.47 3.47
N THR A 43 -4.19 9.82 3.64
CA THR A 43 -3.19 9.75 2.56
C THR A 43 -2.30 8.53 2.78
N LEU A 44 -2.15 7.72 1.74
CA LEU A 44 -1.23 6.59 1.68
C LEU A 44 -0.13 6.94 0.69
N GLN A 45 1.14 6.86 1.11
CA GLN A 45 2.23 7.23 0.22
C GLN A 45 3.45 6.32 0.32
N ASN A 46 4.21 6.29 -0.78
CA ASN A 46 5.50 5.61 -0.89
C ASN A 46 5.45 4.14 -0.43
N SER A 47 4.41 3.40 -0.83
CA SER A 47 4.29 1.98 -0.49
C SER A 47 5.48 1.18 -1.01
N PRO A 48 6.07 0.27 -0.22
CA PRO A 48 7.10 -0.65 -0.72
C PRO A 48 6.59 -1.59 -1.82
N PHE A 49 5.30 -1.93 -1.81
CA PHE A 49 4.62 -2.84 -2.74
C PHE A 49 3.14 -2.42 -2.90
N TRP A 50 2.18 -3.34 -3.00
CA TRP A 50 0.75 -3.04 -2.96
C TRP A 50 0.42 -2.01 -1.87
N THR A 51 -0.33 -0.97 -2.22
CA THR A 51 -0.61 0.13 -1.28
C THR A 51 -1.71 -0.27 -0.29
N LEU A 52 -2.83 -0.78 -0.79
CA LEU A 52 -3.95 -1.21 0.05
C LEU A 52 -4.51 -2.53 -0.50
N HIS A 53 -4.37 -3.60 0.29
CA HIS A 53 -4.73 -4.96 -0.10
C HIS A 53 -5.67 -5.60 0.94
N PRO A 54 -7.00 -5.47 0.76
CA PRO A 54 -7.99 -6.23 1.52
C PRO A 54 -8.06 -7.64 0.94
N PHE A 55 -7.61 -8.65 1.68
CA PHE A 55 -7.66 -10.04 1.25
C PHE A 55 -8.78 -10.78 1.98
N ASP A 56 -9.70 -11.39 1.24
CA ASP A 56 -10.82 -12.16 1.80
C ASP A 56 -11.60 -11.35 2.86
N CYS A 57 -11.91 -10.10 2.52
CA CYS A 57 -12.64 -9.18 3.38
C CYS A 57 -14.09 -9.00 2.90
N LYS A 58 -15.01 -8.78 3.83
CA LYS A 58 -16.43 -8.55 3.54
C LYS A 58 -16.87 -7.16 4.01
N ASN A 59 -17.72 -6.50 3.22
CA ASN A 59 -18.26 -5.18 3.53
C ASN A 59 -17.17 -4.12 3.82
N VAL A 60 -16.32 -3.88 2.82
CA VAL A 60 -15.22 -2.90 2.88
C VAL A 60 -15.66 -1.59 2.24
N ASN A 61 -15.61 -0.49 2.97
CA ASN A 61 -15.88 0.86 2.46
C ASN A 61 -14.60 1.71 2.48
N ILE A 62 -14.16 2.12 1.29
CA ILE A 62 -12.98 2.97 1.09
C ILE A 62 -13.45 4.28 0.45
N SER A 63 -13.23 5.41 1.13
CA SER A 63 -13.72 6.72 0.66
C SER A 63 -12.81 7.89 1.02
N GLY A 64 -12.59 8.82 0.08
CA GLY A 64 -11.74 9.99 0.32
C GLY A 64 -10.27 9.65 0.62
N VAL A 65 -9.78 8.51 0.12
CA VAL A 65 -8.37 8.11 0.26
C VAL A 65 -7.55 8.71 -0.87
N THR A 66 -6.42 9.31 -0.53
CA THR A 66 -5.41 9.79 -1.49
C THR A 66 -4.26 8.79 -1.52
N ILE A 67 -3.85 8.35 -2.72
CA ILE A 67 -2.70 7.46 -2.90
C ILE A 67 -1.62 8.18 -3.71
N LEU A 68 -0.41 8.23 -3.18
CA LEU A 68 0.73 8.90 -3.80
C LEU A 68 1.90 7.91 -3.96
N ALA A 69 2.30 7.69 -5.21
CA ALA A 69 3.50 6.93 -5.54
C ALA A 69 4.32 7.70 -6.60
N PRO A 70 5.66 7.63 -6.56
CA PRO A 70 6.49 8.14 -7.64
C PRO A 70 6.12 7.52 -8.98
N VAL A 71 6.06 8.34 -10.04
CA VAL A 71 5.73 7.90 -11.41
C VAL A 71 6.76 6.90 -11.95
N HIS A 72 8.01 7.05 -11.52
CA HIS A 72 9.12 6.19 -11.87
C HIS A 72 9.68 5.55 -10.60
N ASP A 73 10.39 4.43 -10.71
CA ASP A 73 11.08 3.77 -9.61
C ASP A 73 10.24 3.13 -8.50
N ALA A 74 8.91 3.13 -8.57
CA ALA A 74 8.02 2.45 -7.63
C ALA A 74 7.37 1.22 -8.27
N PRO A 75 8.05 0.05 -8.31
CA PRO A 75 7.51 -1.12 -8.99
C PRO A 75 6.38 -1.76 -8.17
N ASN A 76 5.25 -2.09 -8.83
CA ASN A 76 4.12 -2.81 -8.23
C ASN A 76 3.54 -2.13 -6.98
N THR A 77 3.34 -0.81 -7.06
CA THR A 77 2.67 -0.02 -6.02
C THR A 77 1.22 0.24 -6.39
N ASP A 78 0.51 -0.82 -6.72
CA ASP A 78 -0.91 -0.80 -7.07
C ASP A 78 -1.69 -0.05 -5.98
N GLY A 79 -2.66 0.76 -6.40
CA GLY A 79 -3.40 1.62 -5.47
C GLY A 79 -4.26 0.80 -4.52
N ILE A 80 -5.20 0.04 -5.08
CA ILE A 80 -6.08 -0.87 -4.34
C ILE A 80 -6.11 -2.18 -5.11
N ASP A 81 -5.80 -3.28 -4.43
CA ASP A 81 -5.87 -4.64 -4.97
C ASP A 81 -6.82 -5.44 -4.05
N PRO A 82 -8.07 -5.76 -4.48
CA PRO A 82 -9.09 -6.42 -3.65
C PRO A 82 -9.25 -7.93 -3.86
#